data_AF-A0A0B8QD10-F1
#
_entry.id   AF-A0A0B8QD10-F1
#
_cell.length_a   1.000
_cell.length_b   1.000
_cell.length_c   1.000
_cell.angle_alpha   90.00
_cell.angle_beta   90.00
_cell.angle_gamma   90.00
#
_symmetry.space_group_name_H-M   'P 1'
#
loop_
_entity.id
_entity.type
_entity.pdbx_description
1 polymer ?
#
loop_
_entity_poly.entity_id
_entity_poly.type
_entity_poly.pdbx_seq_one_letter_code
_entity_poly.pdbx_strand_id
1 'polypeptide(L)'
;MYQGDYGQVTEYKVDPAEQFNLYHQAGANWLHLVDLTGAKDTTARQLDLIAKLLASTPASIQIGGGVRSEQDVIDLLEAGAERVVVALLRLRTQPW
;
A
#
# COMPACT_ATOMS: atom_id res chain seq x y z
N MET A 1 13.86 12.14 -13.38
CA MET A 1 12.83 12.11 -12.32
C MET A 1 11.49 11.91 -13.04
N TYR A 2 10.94 10.69 -13.01
CA TYR A 2 9.66 10.37 -13.68
C TYR A 2 8.51 10.65 -12.72
N GLN A 3 7.79 11.74 -12.97
CA GLN A 3 6.61 12.14 -12.21
C GLN A 3 5.42 11.31 -12.67
N GLY A 4 5.10 10.22 -11.95
CA GLY A 4 3.75 9.64 -11.84
C GLY A 4 2.88 9.58 -13.11
N ASP A 5 3.46 9.34 -14.28
CA ASP A 5 2.71 9.24 -15.52
C ASP A 5 2.11 7.84 -15.61
N TYR A 6 0.82 7.73 -15.29
CA TYR A 6 0.06 6.47 -15.28
C TYR A 6 0.07 5.74 -16.64
N GLY A 7 0.53 6.39 -17.73
CA GLY A 7 0.69 5.80 -19.05
C GLY A 7 1.93 4.91 -19.21
N GLN A 8 2.87 4.90 -18.25
CA GLN A 8 4.05 4.03 -18.28
C GLN A 8 4.04 3.07 -17.10
N VAL A 9 3.14 2.10 -17.15
CA VAL A 9 3.16 0.94 -16.25
C VAL A 9 4.33 0.05 -16.68
N THR A 10 5.37 0.00 -15.84
CA THR A 10 6.37 -1.06 -15.97
C THR A 10 5.84 -2.27 -15.22
N GLU A 11 5.40 -3.29 -15.95
CA GLU A 11 5.04 -4.57 -15.36
C GLU A 11 6.30 -5.33 -15.01
N TYR A 12 6.48 -5.61 -13.72
CA TYR A 12 7.52 -6.50 -13.25
C TYR A 12 6.94 -7.91 -13.17
N LYS A 13 7.55 -8.87 -13.85
CA LYS A 13 7.20 -10.29 -13.75
C LYS A 13 7.81 -10.93 -12.51
N VAL A 14 7.52 -10.38 -11.34
CA VAL A 14 7.91 -10.94 -10.04
C VAL A 14 6.68 -11.14 -9.18
N ASP A 15 6.65 -12.25 -8.44
CA ASP A 15 5.67 -12.46 -7.39
C ASP A 15 5.98 -11.48 -6.24
N PRO A 16 5.07 -10.58 -5.86
CA PRO A 16 5.30 -9.64 -4.77
C PRO A 16 5.65 -10.33 -3.44
N ALA A 17 5.09 -11.51 -3.17
CA ALA A 17 5.37 -12.27 -1.94
C ALA A 17 6.81 -12.79 -1.93
N GLU A 18 7.30 -13.30 -3.06
CA GLU A 18 8.71 -13.70 -3.19
C GLU A 18 9.63 -12.49 -3.00
N GLN A 19 9.29 -11.37 -3.63
CA GLN A 19 10.08 -10.14 -3.55
C GLN A 19 10.15 -9.58 -2.11
N PHE A 20 9.05 -9.64 -1.36
CA PHE A 20 9.03 -9.20 0.05
C PHE A 20 9.93 -10.04 0.93
N ASN A 21 9.94 -11.36 0.72
CA ASN A 21 10.81 -12.27 1.44
C ASN A 21 12.29 -12.04 1.09
N LEU A 22 12.60 -11.78 -0.18
CA LEU A 22 13.96 -11.42 -0.59
C LEU A 22 14.44 -10.13 0.09
N TYR A 23 13.59 -9.10 0.15
CA TYR A 23 13.94 -7.88 0.86
C TYR A 23 14.16 -8.12 2.36
N HIS A 24 13.30 -8.92 2.99
CA HIS A 24 13.47 -9.26 4.40
C HIS A 24 14.78 -10.02 4.66
N GLN A 25 15.10 -11.02 3.83
CA GLN A 25 16.35 -11.78 3.91
C GLN A 25 17.58 -10.89 3.69
N ALA A 26 17.46 -9.82 2.91
CA ALA A 26 18.49 -8.80 2.75
C ALA A 26 18.62 -7.84 3.96
N GLY A 27 17.81 -8.04 5.01
CA GLY A 27 17.85 -7.27 6.26
C GLY A 27 16.80 -6.16 6.36
N ALA A 28 15.85 -6.08 5.42
CA ALA A 28 14.76 -5.11 5.51
C ALA A 28 13.75 -5.53 6.58
N ASN A 29 13.66 -4.75 7.65
CA ASN A 29 12.64 -4.94 8.69
C ASN A 29 11.33 -4.23 8.36
N TRP A 30 11.37 -3.25 7.45
CA TRP A 30 10.22 -2.45 7.03
C TRP A 30 10.07 -2.46 5.51
N LEU A 31 8.85 -2.70 5.04
CA LEU A 31 8.50 -2.58 3.63
C LEU A 31 7.39 -1.53 3.45
N HIS A 32 7.41 -0.87 2.29
CA HIS A 32 6.38 0.08 1.91
C HIS A 32 5.58 -0.44 0.72
N LEU A 33 4.28 -0.60 0.93
CA LEU A 33 3.32 -1.02 -0.09
C LEU A 33 2.43 0.15 -0.48
N VAL A 34 2.17 0.31 -1.79
CA VAL A 34 1.23 1.31 -2.31
C VAL A 34 0.17 0.61 -3.15
N ASP A 35 -1.08 0.64 -2.71
CA ASP A 35 -2.22 0.20 -3.50
C ASP A 35 -2.60 1.29 -4.53
N LEU A 36 -2.14 1.12 -5.76
CA LEU A 36 -2.44 2.03 -6.86
C LEU A 36 -3.90 1.95 -7.32
N THR A 37 -4.57 0.81 -7.13
CA THR A 37 -5.98 0.64 -7.47
C THR A 37 -6.83 1.45 -6.48
N GLY A 38 -6.61 1.25 -5.18
CA GLY A 38 -7.22 2.05 -4.11
C GLY A 38 -6.88 3.54 -4.19
N ALA A 39 -5.68 3.88 -4.67
CA ALA A 39 -5.30 5.28 -4.92
C ALA A 39 -6.14 5.97 -5.99
N LYS A 40 -6.61 5.21 -7.00
CA LYS A 40 -7.44 5.71 -8.09
C LYS A 40 -8.93 5.68 -7.73
N ASP A 41 -9.37 4.61 -7.11
CA ASP A 41 -10.75 4.40 -6.64
C ASP A 41 -10.71 3.68 -5.30
N THR A 42 -11.12 4.38 -4.24
CA THR A 42 -11.10 3.85 -2.87
C THR A 42 -12.03 2.64 -2.70
N THR A 43 -13.08 2.53 -3.50
CA THR A 43 -14.03 1.41 -3.46
C THR A 43 -13.49 0.16 -4.15
N ALA A 44 -12.46 0.30 -4.98
CA ALA A 44 -11.80 -0.80 -5.71
C ALA A 44 -10.56 -1.34 -4.98
N ARG A 45 -10.40 -1.02 -3.69
CA ARG A 45 -9.28 -1.49 -2.86
C ARG A 45 -9.25 -3.01 -2.80
N GLN A 46 -8.06 -3.58 -2.96
CA GLN A 46 -7.88 -5.03 -3.06
C GLN A 46 -7.58 -5.67 -1.69
N LEU A 47 -8.51 -5.52 -0.73
CA LEU A 47 -8.27 -5.90 0.68
C LEU A 47 -7.84 -7.36 0.87
N ASP A 48 -8.50 -8.32 0.20
CA ASP A 48 -8.13 -9.74 0.31
C ASP A 48 -6.74 -10.04 -0.22
N LEU A 49 -6.34 -9.38 -1.31
CA LEU A 49 -5.00 -9.52 -1.89
C LEU A 49 -3.96 -8.90 -0.96
N ILE A 50 -4.25 -7.70 -0.46
CA ILE A 50 -3.41 -7.00 0.52
C ILE A 50 -3.19 -7.91 1.72
N ALA A 51 -4.24 -8.44 2.35
CA ALA A 51 -4.11 -9.31 3.52
C ALA A 51 -3.21 -10.53 3.27
N LYS A 52 -3.37 -11.19 2.11
CA LYS A 52 -2.50 -12.31 1.71
C LYS A 52 -1.05 -11.90 1.54
N LEU A 53 -0.79 -10.75 0.93
CA LEU A 53 0.56 -10.22 0.74
C LEU A 53 1.20 -9.81 2.07
N LEU A 54 0.43 -9.18 2.97
CA LEU A 54 0.92 -8.77 4.27
C LEU A 54 1.31 -9.99 5.13
N ALA A 55 0.55 -11.08 5.05
CA ALA A 55 0.86 -12.33 5.73
C ALA A 55 2.03 -13.13 5.10
N SER A 56 2.51 -12.73 3.91
CA SER A 56 3.51 -13.49 3.15
C SER A 56 4.97 -13.25 3.59
N THR A 57 5.21 -12.29 4.47
CA THR A 57 6.54 -11.91 4.94
C THR A 57 6.51 -11.61 6.45
N PRO A 58 7.58 -11.92 7.18
CA PRO A 58 7.70 -11.51 8.59
C PRO A 58 8.09 -10.03 8.77
N ALA A 59 8.42 -9.31 7.69
CA ALA A 59 8.75 -7.89 7.78
C ALA A 59 7.51 -7.04 8.10
N SER A 60 7.71 -5.97 8.87
CA SER A 60 6.67 -4.98 9.15
C SER A 60 6.32 -4.21 7.88
N ILE A 61 5.03 -4.00 7.61
CA ILE A 61 4.60 -3.31 6.39
C ILE A 61 3.80 -2.06 6.71
N GLN A 62 4.20 -0.95 6.07
CA GLN A 62 3.41 0.26 5.98
C GLN A 62 2.71 0.32 4.61
N ILE A 63 1.40 0.54 4.61
CA ILE A 63 0.59 0.60 3.38
C ILE A 63 -0.03 1.98 3.14
N GLY A 64 0.03 2.46 1.91
CA GLY A 64 -0.68 3.64 1.43
C GLY A 64 -1.47 3.35 0.17
N GLY A 65 -2.27 4.31 -0.30
CA GLY A 65 -3.05 4.16 -1.53
C GLY A 65 -4.49 4.64 -1.37
N GLY A 66 -4.70 5.95 -1.58
CA GLY A 66 -6.05 6.53 -1.60
C GLY A 66 -6.80 6.46 -0.27
N VAL A 67 -6.11 6.51 0.87
CA VAL A 67 -6.78 6.58 2.17
C VAL A 67 -7.46 7.94 2.33
N ARG A 68 -8.79 7.94 2.51
CA ARG A 68 -9.66 9.13 2.56
C ARG A 68 -10.62 9.15 3.75
N SER A 69 -10.84 8.02 4.41
CA SER A 69 -11.73 7.90 5.57
C SER A 69 -11.06 7.17 6.74
N GLU A 70 -11.66 7.26 7.93
CA GLU A 70 -11.26 6.44 9.07
C GLU A 70 -11.50 4.95 8.81
N GLN A 71 -12.60 4.60 8.14
CA GLN A 71 -12.90 3.22 7.75
C GLN A 71 -11.78 2.64 6.88
N ASP A 72 -11.25 3.43 5.93
CA ASP A 72 -10.13 2.99 5.09
C ASP A 72 -8.89 2.64 5.92
N VAL A 73 -8.67 3.33 7.05
CA VAL A 73 -7.55 3.05 7.96
C VAL A 73 -7.83 1.75 8.71
N ILE A 74 -9.04 1.60 9.26
CA ILE A 74 -9.47 0.40 9.98
C ILE A 74 -9.31 -0.83 9.10
N ASP A 75 -9.86 -0.81 7.88
CA ASP A 75 -9.81 -1.94 6.94
C ASP A 75 -8.37 -2.37 6.63
N LEU A 76 -7.45 -1.42 6.50
CA LEU A 76 -6.04 -1.70 6.20
C LEU A 76 -5.29 -2.27 7.41
N LEU A 77 -5.60 -1.77 8.61
CA LEU A 77 -5.03 -2.31 9.84
C LEU A 77 -5.57 -3.73 10.11
N GLU A 78 -6.86 -3.96 9.91
CA GLU A 78 -7.48 -5.29 10.03
C GLU A 78 -6.96 -6.28 8.98
N ALA A 79 -6.60 -5.79 7.78
CA ALA A 79 -5.90 -6.60 6.78
C ALA A 79 -4.46 -6.99 7.18
N GLY A 80 -3.93 -6.45 8.28
CA GLY A 80 -2.63 -6.81 8.84
C GLY A 80 -1.52 -5.77 8.63
N ALA A 81 -1.85 -4.56 8.20
CA ALA A 81 -0.83 -3.51 8.08
C ALA A 81 -0.43 -3.01 9.46
N GLU A 82 0.87 -2.79 9.69
CA GLU A 82 1.33 -2.18 10.94
C GLU A 82 1.13 -0.67 10.96
N ARG A 83 1.16 -0.05 9.77
CA ARG A 83 0.98 1.39 9.61
C ARG A 83 0.22 1.71 8.34
N VAL A 84 -0.61 2.74 8.41
CA VAL A 84 -1.34 3.28 7.27
C VAL A 84 -0.79 4.67 6.93
N VAL A 85 -0.36 4.84 5.68
CA VAL A 85 0.14 6.10 5.14
C VAL A 85 -1.02 6.88 4.55
N VAL A 86 -1.39 7.97 5.22
CA VAL A 86 -2.44 8.89 4.76
C VAL A 86 -1.78 10.05 4.03
N ALA A 87 -1.94 10.11 2.71
CA ALA A 87 -1.48 11.23 1.90
C ALA A 87 -2.65 12.18 1.59
N LEU A 88 -2.60 13.40 2.12
CA LEU A 88 -3.50 14.48 1.74
C LEU A 88 -3.15 14.95 0.32
N LEU A 89 -4.00 14.60 -0.66
CA LEU A 89 -3.98 15.24 -1.97
C LEU A 89 -5.20 16.16 -2.10
N ARG A 90 -5.21 17.22 -1.29
CA ARG A 90 -5.81 18.52 -1.60
C ARG A 90 -5.66 19.44 -0.40
N LEU A 91 -5.00 20.58 -0.61
CA LEU A 91 -5.31 21.80 0.14
C LEU A 91 -6.72 22.23 -0.25
N ARG A 92 -7.75 21.60 0.32
CA ARG A 92 -9.04 22.24 0.54
C ARG A 92 -9.18 22.32 2.05
N THR A 93 -9.06 23.54 2.55
CA THR A 93 -9.43 23.94 3.90
C THR A 93 -10.67 23.16 4.36
N GLN A 94 -10.46 22.19 5.24
CA GLN A 94 -11.52 21.63 6.07
C GLN A 94 -10.91 21.48 7.46
N PRO A 95 -11.50 22.12 8.49
CA PRO A 95 -11.16 21.79 9.85
C PRO A 95 -11.68 20.36 10.09
N TRP A 96 -10.85 19.56 10.73
CA TRP A 96 -11.31 18.33 11.36
C TRP A 96 -12.28 18.69 12.46
#